data_AF-A0A0D3H5Q3-F1
#
_entry.id   AF-A0A0D3H5Q3-F1
#
_cell.length_a   1.000
_cell.length_b   1.000
_cell.length_c   1.000
_cell.angle_alpha   90.00
_cell.angle_beta   90.00
_cell.angle_gamma   90.00
#
_symmetry.space_group_name_H-M   'P 1'
#
loop_
_entity.id
_entity.type
_entity.pdbx_description
1 polymer ?
#
loop_
_entity_poly.entity_id
_entity_poly.type
_entity_poly.pdbx_seq_one_letter_code
_entity_poly.pdbx_strand_id
1 'polypeptide(L)'
;MEEEVELPLPTEKLAVDPGREGGEQGVAVLVATGSFNPPTYMHLRMFELAKDELQQRGYCVLGGYMSPVNDAYKKKAMQKGYQRTLTVLSRIRNALCKDGLADGGSLKVMLLCGSDLLESFSTPGEWIPDQIRTICKDFGVICIRREGKDVEKIISSSETLSECRDNIISVDEIVPNQISSSRILTCESCIYAQIELQRCIKRCLSIKYLICDEVIQYIGEHKLYKEAGGRTGILLAATIIYQLYFETFDKERATKLGFFGF
;
A
#
# COMPACT_ATOMS: atom_id res chain seq x y z
N MET A 1 -32.44 6.92 -20.17
CA MET A 1 -31.11 6.29 -20.09
C MET A 1 -30.15 7.39 -19.67
N GLU A 2 -29.80 7.46 -18.39
CA GLU A 2 -28.72 8.34 -17.95
C GLU A 2 -27.42 7.67 -18.38
N GLU A 3 -26.64 8.35 -19.23
CA GLU A 3 -25.27 7.93 -19.52
C GLU A 3 -24.49 7.89 -18.20
N GLU A 4 -23.90 6.74 -17.89
CA GLU A 4 -22.94 6.62 -16.79
C GLU A 4 -21.76 7.54 -17.11
N VAL A 5 -21.67 8.65 -16.39
CA VAL A 5 -20.49 9.52 -16.46
C VAL A 5 -19.35 8.77 -15.78
N GLU A 6 -18.59 8.04 -16.57
CA GLU A 6 -17.40 7.34 -16.11
C GLU A 6 -16.35 8.39 -15.71
N LEU A 7 -16.13 8.56 -14.40
CA LEU A 7 -15.13 9.51 -13.91
C LEU A 7 -13.74 9.16 -14.48
N PRO A 8 -13.01 10.12 -15.06
CA PRO A 8 -11.70 9.88 -15.62
C PRO A 8 -10.74 9.43 -14.50
N LEU A 9 -9.92 8.43 -14.82
CA LEU A 9 -8.89 7.96 -13.91
C LEU A 9 -7.78 9.03 -13.81
N PRO A 10 -7.34 9.38 -12.59
CA PRO A 10 -6.38 10.45 -12.37
C PRO A 10 -4.96 9.93 -12.64
N THR A 11 -4.64 9.75 -13.91
CA THR A 11 -3.36 9.23 -14.39
C THR A 11 -2.25 10.27 -14.29
N GLU A 12 -2.59 11.56 -14.18
CA GLU A 12 -1.66 12.66 -13.97
C GLU A 12 -0.90 12.61 -12.64
N LYS A 13 -1.41 11.85 -11.65
CA LYS A 13 -0.75 11.68 -10.35
C LYS A 13 0.22 10.50 -10.31
N LEU A 14 0.24 9.69 -11.36
CA LEU A 14 1.25 8.64 -11.49
C LEU A 14 2.59 9.28 -11.81
N ALA A 15 3.65 8.77 -11.19
CA ALA A 15 5.02 9.20 -11.47
C ALA A 15 5.40 8.75 -12.88
N VAL A 16 5.15 9.61 -13.87
CA VAL A 16 5.64 9.45 -15.23
C VAL A 16 7.02 10.09 -15.29
N ASP A 17 8.06 9.33 -14.99
CA ASP A 17 9.44 9.81 -15.15
C ASP A 17 9.85 9.67 -16.63
N PRO A 18 10.08 10.78 -17.38
CA PRO A 18 10.31 10.73 -18.83
C PRO A 18 11.64 10.08 -19.25
N GLY A 19 12.52 9.76 -18.29
CA GLY A 19 13.86 9.22 -18.55
C GLY A 19 14.10 7.78 -18.10
N ARG A 20 13.08 7.06 -17.59
CA ARG A 20 13.28 5.70 -17.07
C ARG A 20 13.14 4.67 -18.17
N GLU A 21 14.26 4.03 -18.52
CA GLU A 21 14.22 2.60 -18.86
C GLU A 21 13.33 1.93 -17.81
N GLY A 22 12.23 1.30 -18.25
CA GLY A 22 11.40 0.50 -17.37
C GLY A 22 12.33 -0.37 -16.54
N GLY A 23 12.09 -0.50 -15.23
CA GLY A 23 12.92 -1.38 -14.42
C GLY A 23 13.05 -2.74 -15.11
N GLU A 24 14.11 -3.51 -14.85
CA GLU A 24 14.40 -4.77 -15.57
C GLU A 24 13.17 -5.67 -15.76
N GLN A 25 12.21 -5.62 -14.83
CA GLN A 25 10.98 -6.41 -14.82
C GLN A 25 9.73 -5.70 -15.39
N GLY A 26 9.79 -4.40 -15.68
CA GLY A 26 8.72 -3.58 -16.21
C GLY A 26 8.17 -2.55 -15.23
N VAL A 27 6.90 -2.20 -15.41
CA VAL A 27 6.23 -1.10 -14.70
C VAL A 27 5.08 -1.66 -13.86
N ALA A 28 4.89 -1.13 -12.65
CA ALA A 28 3.84 -1.60 -11.75
C ALA A 28 2.97 -0.48 -11.19
N VAL A 29 1.69 -0.80 -10.98
CA VAL A 29 0.71 0.06 -10.30
C VAL A 29 0.03 -0.74 -9.19
N LEU A 30 -0.01 -0.17 -8.00
CA LEU A 30 -0.61 -0.79 -6.82
C LEU A 30 -2.08 -0.39 -6.70
N VAL A 31 -2.96 -1.31 -6.32
CA VAL A 31 -4.38 -1.02 -6.10
C VAL A 31 -4.82 -1.63 -4.77
N ALA A 32 -5.26 -0.82 -3.82
CA ALA A 32 -5.82 -1.29 -2.55
C ALA A 32 -7.32 -1.03 -2.49
N THR A 33 -8.12 -2.09 -2.40
CA THR A 33 -9.58 -1.99 -2.18
C THR A 33 -9.90 -2.22 -0.70
N GLY A 34 -10.78 -1.43 -0.10
CA GLY A 34 -11.12 -1.60 1.31
C GLY A 34 -12.16 -0.61 1.82
N SER A 35 -12.61 -0.75 3.06
CA SER A 35 -13.60 0.18 3.64
C SER A 35 -13.00 1.57 3.93
N PHE A 36 -11.71 1.62 4.30
CA PHE A 36 -10.98 2.84 4.68
C PHE A 36 -11.83 3.78 5.55
N ASN A 37 -12.36 3.27 6.67
CA ASN A 37 -13.28 4.01 7.54
C ASN A 37 -12.72 4.18 8.97
N PRO A 38 -11.91 5.22 9.24
CA PRO A 38 -11.31 6.16 8.28
C PRO A 38 -10.05 5.58 7.61
N PRO A 39 -9.56 6.18 6.50
CA PRO A 39 -8.19 5.93 6.06
C PRO A 39 -7.21 6.37 7.16
N THR A 40 -6.08 5.69 7.26
CA THR A 40 -5.03 5.93 8.27
C THR A 40 -3.66 5.86 7.62
N TYR A 41 -2.62 6.35 8.29
CA TYR A 41 -1.23 6.22 7.82
C TYR A 41 -0.81 4.77 7.60
N MET A 42 -1.40 3.81 8.30
CA MET A 42 -1.13 2.38 8.07
C MET A 42 -1.56 1.94 6.68
N HIS A 43 -2.68 2.45 6.17
CA HIS A 43 -3.11 2.16 4.80
C HIS A 43 -2.13 2.70 3.77
N LEU A 44 -1.60 3.91 4.00
CA LEU A 44 -0.56 4.51 3.16
C LEU A 44 0.77 3.77 3.28
N ARG A 45 1.11 3.30 4.48
CA ARG A 45 2.34 2.56 4.74
C ARG A 45 2.40 1.26 3.95
N MET A 46 1.27 0.57 3.77
CA MET A 46 1.20 -0.62 2.91
C MET A 46 1.69 -0.33 1.48
N PHE A 47 1.40 0.85 0.93
CA PHE A 47 1.86 1.22 -0.42
C PHE A 47 3.37 1.43 -0.45
N GLU A 48 3.96 2.07 0.57
CA GLU A 48 5.40 2.25 0.64
C GLU A 48 6.12 0.90 0.79
N LEU A 49 5.62 0.00 1.64
CA LEU A 49 6.19 -1.34 1.81
C LEU A 49 6.13 -2.16 0.50
N ALA A 50 4.98 -2.14 -0.18
CA ALA A 50 4.79 -2.83 -1.45
C ALA A 50 5.65 -2.21 -2.56
N LYS A 51 5.77 -0.88 -2.57
CA LYS A 51 6.62 -0.16 -3.51
C LYS A 51 8.08 -0.56 -3.34
N ASP A 52 8.60 -0.53 -2.11
CA ASP A 52 9.99 -0.87 -1.83
C ASP A 52 10.30 -2.32 -2.24
N GLU A 53 9.39 -3.26 -1.99
CA GLU A 53 9.53 -4.66 -2.40
C GLU A 53 9.56 -4.80 -3.93
N LEU A 54 8.64 -4.14 -4.64
CA LEU A 54 8.59 -4.18 -6.10
C LEU A 54 9.84 -3.54 -6.71
N GLN A 55 10.34 -2.43 -6.16
CA GLN A 55 11.56 -1.79 -6.62
C GLN A 55 12.80 -2.67 -6.43
N GLN A 56 12.89 -3.39 -5.30
CA GLN A 56 13.95 -4.38 -5.08
C GLN A 56 13.88 -5.55 -6.08
N ARG A 57 12.69 -5.85 -6.59
CA ARG A 57 12.46 -6.86 -7.65
C ARG A 57 12.63 -6.31 -9.07
N GLY A 58 13.11 -5.09 -9.23
CA GLY A 58 13.36 -4.48 -10.53
C GLY A 58 12.12 -3.90 -11.22
N TYR A 59 11.01 -3.68 -10.51
CA TYR A 59 9.87 -2.96 -11.08
C TYR A 59 9.99 -1.45 -10.87
N CYS A 60 9.55 -0.67 -11.85
CA CYS A 60 9.28 0.75 -11.68
C CYS A 60 7.82 0.96 -11.21
N VAL A 61 7.62 1.33 -9.95
CA VAL A 61 6.27 1.57 -9.41
C VAL A 61 5.83 3.00 -9.71
N LEU A 62 4.80 3.17 -10.54
CA LEU A 62 4.29 4.49 -10.95
C LEU A 62 3.47 5.15 -9.84
N GLY A 63 2.80 4.35 -9.02
CA GLY A 63 1.92 4.88 -7.99
C GLY A 63 0.94 3.84 -7.49
N GLY A 64 -0.06 4.34 -6.76
CA GLY A 64 -1.05 3.52 -6.11
C GLY A 64 -2.45 4.13 -6.16
N TYR A 65 -3.47 3.30 -6.32
CA TYR A 65 -4.87 3.66 -6.23
C TYR A 65 -5.47 3.06 -4.96
N MET A 66 -6.10 3.89 -4.14
CA MET A 66 -6.96 3.43 -3.05
C MET A 66 -8.40 3.48 -3.50
N SER A 67 -9.14 2.38 -3.34
CA SER A 67 -10.55 2.23 -3.72
C SER A 67 -11.42 1.95 -2.50
N PRO A 68 -12.02 3.01 -1.90
CA PRO A 68 -12.89 2.89 -0.74
C PRO A 68 -14.28 2.34 -1.11
N VAL A 69 -14.71 1.33 -0.37
CA VAL A 69 -16.02 0.66 -0.51
C VAL A 69 -17.14 1.39 0.27
N ASN A 70 -16.80 2.37 1.11
CA ASN A 70 -17.74 3.06 1.99
C ASN A 70 -18.68 4.03 1.24
N ASP A 71 -19.96 4.05 1.61
CA ASP A 71 -21.03 4.92 1.09
C ASP A 71 -20.68 6.41 1.08
N ALA A 72 -19.90 6.88 2.05
CA ALA A 72 -19.45 8.27 2.09
C ALA A 72 -18.59 8.64 0.85
N TYR A 73 -17.78 7.69 0.37
CA TYR A 73 -16.98 7.86 -0.85
C TYR A 73 -17.78 7.54 -2.11
N LYS A 74 -18.77 6.64 -2.06
CA LYS A 74 -19.71 6.40 -3.18
C LYS A 74 -20.40 7.69 -3.64
N LYS A 75 -20.88 8.50 -2.69
CA LYS A 75 -21.51 9.80 -2.99
C LYS A 75 -20.54 10.78 -3.67
N LYS A 76 -19.27 10.78 -3.25
CA LYS A 76 -18.23 11.66 -3.82
C LYS A 76 -17.76 11.19 -5.21
N ALA A 77 -17.78 9.89 -5.43
CA ALA A 77 -17.41 9.22 -6.68
C ALA A 77 -18.59 9.01 -7.64
N MET A 78 -19.78 9.53 -7.32
CA MET A 78 -21.03 9.34 -8.08
C MET A 78 -21.35 7.87 -8.40
N GLN A 79 -20.90 6.93 -7.55
CA GLN A 79 -21.11 5.52 -7.78
C GLN A 79 -22.47 5.05 -7.27
N LYS A 80 -23.20 4.31 -8.12
CA LYS A 80 -24.54 3.78 -7.81
C LYS A 80 -24.50 2.56 -6.88
N GLY A 81 -23.37 1.85 -6.77
CA GLY A 81 -23.26 0.62 -5.98
C GLY A 81 -21.83 0.15 -5.73
N TYR A 82 -21.69 -0.97 -5.00
CA TYR A 82 -20.41 -1.62 -4.75
C TYR A 82 -19.79 -2.15 -6.04
N GLN A 83 -18.51 -1.86 -6.27
CA GLN A 83 -17.71 -2.49 -7.33
C GLN A 83 -16.82 -3.58 -6.75
N ARG A 84 -16.82 -4.74 -7.41
CA ARG A 84 -15.95 -5.85 -7.04
C ARG A 84 -14.49 -5.52 -7.35
N THR A 85 -13.57 -6.06 -6.54
CA THR A 85 -12.13 -5.84 -6.68
C THR A 85 -11.63 -6.11 -8.10
N LEU A 86 -12.09 -7.19 -8.74
CA LEU A 86 -11.71 -7.50 -10.13
C LEU A 86 -12.14 -6.41 -11.13
N THR A 87 -13.32 -5.82 -10.96
CA THR A 87 -13.83 -4.75 -11.82
C THR A 87 -12.97 -3.51 -11.68
N VAL A 88 -12.59 -3.14 -10.45
CA VAL A 88 -11.71 -2.00 -10.17
C VAL A 88 -10.33 -2.21 -10.80
N LEU A 89 -9.72 -3.37 -10.58
CA LEU A 89 -8.42 -3.73 -11.16
C LEU A 89 -8.44 -3.68 -12.70
N SER A 90 -9.48 -4.27 -13.31
CA SER A 90 -9.65 -4.29 -14.77
C SER A 90 -9.83 -2.88 -15.34
N ARG A 91 -10.62 -2.04 -14.68
CA ARG A 91 -10.84 -0.65 -15.10
C ARG A 91 -9.54 0.16 -15.07
N ILE A 92 -8.76 0.04 -13.99
CA ILE A 92 -7.46 0.72 -13.86
C ILE A 92 -6.50 0.25 -14.95
N ARG A 93 -6.34 -1.07 -15.14
CA ARG A 93 -5.49 -1.61 -16.21
C ARG A 93 -5.91 -1.09 -17.58
N ASN A 94 -7.19 -1.13 -17.90
CA ASN A 94 -7.71 -0.71 -19.21
C ASN A 94 -7.48 0.77 -19.48
N ALA A 95 -7.64 1.64 -18.48
CA ALA A 95 -7.36 3.06 -18.65
C ALA A 95 -5.87 3.36 -18.83
N LEU A 96 -5.01 2.71 -18.05
CA LEU A 96 -3.56 2.88 -18.19
C LEU A 96 -3.04 2.36 -19.55
N CYS A 97 -3.64 1.29 -20.08
CA CYS A 97 -3.34 0.82 -21.42
C CYS A 97 -3.81 1.81 -22.50
N LYS A 98 -4.96 2.47 -22.34
CA LYS A 98 -5.48 3.47 -23.28
C LYS A 98 -4.62 4.74 -23.30
N ASP A 99 -4.07 5.13 -22.15
CA ASP A 99 -3.25 6.34 -22.00
C ASP A 99 -1.80 6.18 -22.52
N GLY A 100 -1.46 5.03 -23.14
CA GLY A 100 -0.13 4.79 -23.72
C GLY A 100 0.98 4.56 -22.68
N LEU A 101 0.65 4.52 -21.38
CA LEU A 101 1.58 4.16 -20.29
C LEU A 101 2.09 2.71 -20.38
N ALA A 102 1.50 1.91 -21.27
CA ALA A 102 1.86 0.52 -21.56
C ALA A 102 2.63 0.33 -22.88
N ASP A 103 2.92 1.40 -23.64
CA ASP A 103 3.35 1.31 -25.05
C ASP A 103 4.84 0.94 -25.25
N GLY A 104 5.44 0.19 -24.31
CA GLY A 104 6.85 -0.22 -24.41
C GLY A 104 7.38 -1.19 -23.35
N GLY A 105 6.56 -1.68 -22.41
CA GLY A 105 7.02 -2.58 -21.35
C GLY A 105 5.88 -3.17 -20.52
N SER A 106 6.10 -4.37 -19.98
CA SER A 106 5.13 -5.14 -19.18
C SER A 106 4.53 -4.29 -18.04
N LEU A 107 3.31 -3.76 -18.22
CA LEU A 107 2.54 -3.09 -17.18
C LEU A 107 1.86 -4.13 -16.30
N LYS A 108 2.14 -4.09 -15.00
CA LYS A 108 1.54 -4.95 -13.99
C LYS A 108 0.69 -4.15 -13.01
N VAL A 109 -0.62 -4.34 -13.05
CA VAL A 109 -1.54 -3.80 -12.03
C VAL A 109 -1.70 -4.87 -10.95
N MET A 110 -1.34 -4.58 -9.70
CA MET A 110 -1.33 -5.55 -8.60
C MET A 110 -2.28 -5.15 -7.48
N LEU A 111 -3.01 -6.12 -6.93
CA LEU A 111 -3.82 -5.94 -5.73
C LEU A 111 -2.91 -5.85 -4.50
N LEU A 112 -2.96 -4.74 -3.79
CA LEU A 112 -2.32 -4.54 -2.49
C LEU A 112 -3.32 -4.81 -1.37
N CYS A 113 -3.00 -5.76 -0.49
CA CYS A 113 -3.86 -6.12 0.62
C CYS A 113 -3.09 -6.53 1.88
N GLY A 114 -3.78 -6.60 3.02
CA GLY A 114 -3.27 -7.28 4.21
C GLY A 114 -3.56 -8.77 4.18
N SER A 115 -2.90 -9.53 5.06
CA SER A 115 -3.09 -10.98 5.21
C SER A 115 -4.54 -11.39 5.53
N ASP A 116 -5.31 -10.55 6.21
CA ASP A 116 -6.72 -10.83 6.51
C ASP A 116 -7.59 -10.87 5.23
N LEU A 117 -7.33 -9.97 4.28
CA LEU A 117 -8.06 -9.95 3.00
C LEU A 117 -7.64 -11.14 2.13
N LEU A 118 -6.35 -11.50 2.12
CA LEU A 118 -5.88 -12.68 1.40
C LEU A 118 -6.49 -13.97 1.97
N GLU A 119 -6.60 -14.08 3.30
CA GLU A 119 -7.25 -15.21 3.96
C GLU A 119 -8.74 -15.31 3.60
N SER A 120 -9.42 -14.18 3.45
CA SER A 120 -10.83 -14.14 3.05
C SER A 120 -11.11 -14.75 1.67
N PHE A 121 -10.10 -14.87 0.80
CA PHE A 121 -10.27 -15.52 -0.52
C PHE A 121 -10.66 -17.00 -0.40
N SER A 122 -10.38 -17.61 0.76
CA SER A 122 -10.78 -18.97 1.09
C SER A 122 -12.13 -19.06 1.81
N THR A 123 -12.77 -17.94 2.15
CA THR A 123 -14.07 -17.95 2.85
C THR A 123 -15.22 -18.29 1.88
N PRO A 124 -15.99 -19.36 2.14
CA PRO A 124 -17.11 -19.73 1.28
C PRO A 124 -18.18 -18.63 1.20
N GLY A 125 -18.58 -18.28 -0.02
CA GLY A 125 -19.66 -17.32 -0.27
C GLY A 125 -19.26 -15.83 -0.23
N GLU A 126 -18.04 -15.51 0.19
CA GLU A 126 -17.54 -14.12 0.17
C GLU A 126 -16.98 -13.72 -1.21
N TRP A 127 -16.38 -14.67 -1.92
CA TRP A 127 -15.74 -14.42 -3.21
C TRP A 127 -16.24 -15.37 -4.29
N ILE A 128 -16.21 -14.89 -5.53
CA ILE A 128 -16.42 -15.74 -6.70
C ILE A 128 -15.09 -16.39 -7.06
N PRO A 129 -14.99 -17.74 -7.06
CA PRO A 129 -13.73 -18.44 -7.28
C PRO A 129 -13.02 -18.06 -8.58
N ASP A 130 -13.76 -17.92 -9.67
CA ASP A 130 -13.21 -17.50 -10.96
C ASP A 130 -12.61 -16.09 -10.89
N GLN A 131 -13.23 -15.18 -10.13
CA GLN A 131 -12.70 -13.84 -9.95
C GLN A 131 -11.40 -13.86 -9.13
N ILE A 132 -11.31 -14.68 -8.09
CA ILE A 132 -10.06 -14.86 -7.33
C ILE A 132 -8.96 -15.38 -8.24
N ARG A 133 -9.26 -16.40 -9.06
CA ARG A 133 -8.32 -16.96 -10.03
C ARG A 133 -7.82 -15.89 -11.00
N THR A 134 -8.71 -15.05 -11.54
CA THR A 134 -8.31 -13.93 -12.42
C THR A 134 -7.49 -12.89 -11.69
N ILE A 135 -7.87 -12.49 -10.47
CA ILE A 135 -7.10 -11.53 -9.65
C ILE A 135 -5.69 -12.07 -9.42
N CYS A 136 -5.56 -13.32 -9.00
CA CYS A 136 -4.27 -13.93 -8.70
C CYS A 136 -3.43 -14.26 -9.93
N LYS A 137 -4.01 -14.66 -11.07
CA LYS A 137 -3.26 -15.00 -12.30
C LYS A 137 -2.91 -13.78 -13.15
N ASP A 138 -3.87 -12.89 -13.39
CA ASP A 138 -3.72 -11.85 -14.41
C ASP A 138 -3.21 -10.51 -13.86
N PHE A 139 -3.41 -10.26 -12.57
CA PHE A 139 -3.01 -9.01 -11.89
C PHE A 139 -1.86 -9.27 -10.92
N GLY A 140 -2.04 -10.27 -10.05
CA GLY A 140 -1.13 -10.59 -8.96
C GLY A 140 -1.49 -9.83 -7.69
N VAL A 141 -0.97 -10.34 -6.57
CA VAL A 141 -1.31 -9.86 -5.23
C VAL A 141 -0.04 -9.55 -4.46
N ILE A 142 -0.02 -8.42 -3.77
CA ILE A 142 0.98 -8.09 -2.75
C ILE A 142 0.28 -8.09 -1.40
N CYS A 143 0.68 -9.03 -0.57
CA CYS A 143 0.08 -9.26 0.74
C CYS A 143 1.03 -8.79 1.84
N ILE A 144 0.63 -7.74 2.56
CA ILE A 144 1.32 -7.29 3.77
C ILE A 144 0.96 -8.24 4.93
N ARG A 145 1.94 -8.98 5.42
CA ARG A 145 1.82 -9.94 6.52
C ARG A 145 1.62 -9.20 7.83
N ARG A 146 0.47 -9.40 8.46
CA ARG A 146 0.18 -8.89 9.82
C ARG A 146 0.64 -9.89 10.88
N GLU A 147 0.83 -9.40 12.10
CA GLU A 147 1.27 -10.21 13.23
C GLU A 147 0.34 -11.40 13.48
N GLY A 148 0.94 -12.57 13.74
CA GLY A 148 0.20 -13.81 14.02
C GLY A 148 -0.42 -14.48 12.78
N LYS A 149 -0.23 -13.92 11.58
CA LYS A 149 -0.71 -14.53 10.32
C LYS A 149 0.45 -15.15 9.55
N ASP A 150 0.28 -16.42 9.19
CA ASP A 150 1.20 -17.15 8.32
C ASP A 150 0.65 -17.15 6.89
N VAL A 151 1.21 -16.28 6.05
CA VAL A 151 0.81 -16.13 4.64
C VAL A 151 1.09 -17.42 3.85
N GLU A 152 2.13 -18.17 4.19
CA GLU A 152 2.45 -19.43 3.52
C GLU A 152 1.41 -20.51 3.83
N LYS A 153 0.94 -20.53 5.07
CA LYS A 153 -0.19 -21.38 5.46
C LYS A 153 -1.49 -20.97 4.77
N ILE A 154 -1.74 -19.67 4.61
CA ILE A 154 -2.93 -19.17 3.89
C ILE A 154 -2.88 -19.61 2.42
N ILE A 155 -1.74 -19.42 1.74
CA ILE A 155 -1.58 -19.80 0.33
C ILE A 155 -1.73 -21.32 0.15
N SER A 156 -1.11 -22.12 1.01
CA SER A 156 -1.20 -23.59 0.93
C SER A 156 -2.58 -24.15 1.27
N SER A 157 -3.42 -23.39 1.98
CA SER A 157 -4.78 -23.80 2.33
C SER A 157 -5.78 -23.75 1.17
N SER A 158 -5.45 -23.08 0.06
CA SER A 158 -6.32 -22.89 -1.09
C SER A 158 -5.65 -23.33 -2.38
N GLU A 159 -6.28 -24.23 -3.13
CA GLU A 159 -5.79 -24.69 -4.44
C GLU A 159 -5.61 -23.52 -5.42
N THR A 160 -6.52 -22.54 -5.41
CA THR A 160 -6.40 -21.39 -6.31
C THR A 160 -5.21 -20.50 -5.94
N LEU A 161 -4.93 -20.31 -4.65
CA LEU A 161 -3.80 -19.51 -4.20
C LEU A 161 -2.47 -20.23 -4.42
N SER A 162 -2.42 -21.55 -4.17
CA SER A 162 -1.22 -22.35 -4.36
C SER A 162 -0.81 -22.43 -5.84
N GLU A 163 -1.78 -22.57 -6.76
CA GLU A 163 -1.53 -22.48 -8.21
C GLU A 163 -0.94 -21.11 -8.62
N CYS A 164 -1.30 -20.04 -7.91
CA CYS A 164 -0.90 -18.68 -8.25
C CYS A 164 0.23 -18.14 -7.35
N ARG A 165 0.90 -19.02 -6.61
CA ARG A 165 1.92 -18.66 -5.59
C ARG A 165 2.97 -17.69 -6.12
N ASP A 166 3.48 -17.92 -7.32
CA ASP A 166 4.53 -17.10 -7.93
C ASP A 166 4.07 -15.66 -8.23
N ASN A 167 2.75 -15.43 -8.28
CA ASN A 167 2.14 -14.12 -8.48
C ASN A 167 1.60 -13.49 -7.19
N ILE A 168 1.83 -14.13 -6.03
CA ILE A 168 1.50 -13.62 -4.71
C ILE A 168 2.80 -13.28 -3.97
N ILE A 169 3.06 -11.99 -3.78
CA ILE A 169 4.23 -11.50 -3.06
C ILE A 169 3.84 -11.23 -1.60
N SER A 170 4.44 -11.94 -0.66
CA SER A 170 4.32 -11.61 0.76
C SER A 170 5.35 -10.57 1.17
N VAL A 171 4.91 -9.51 1.86
CA VAL A 171 5.79 -8.47 2.42
C VAL A 171 5.58 -8.41 3.92
N ASP A 172 6.65 -8.41 4.69
CA ASP A 172 6.55 -8.33 6.14
C ASP A 172 6.17 -6.92 6.59
N GLU A 173 5.16 -6.80 7.45
CA GLU A 173 4.90 -5.56 8.16
C GLU A 173 6.04 -5.32 9.16
N ILE A 174 6.93 -4.40 8.81
CA ILE A 174 8.11 -4.05 9.63
C ILE A 174 7.70 -3.40 10.95
N VAL A 175 6.58 -2.67 10.96
CA VAL A 175 6.03 -2.00 12.14
C VAL A 175 4.62 -2.54 12.41
N PRO A 176 4.45 -3.49 13.34
CA PRO A 176 3.17 -4.16 13.55
C PRO A 176 2.08 -3.16 13.95
N ASN A 177 0.90 -3.29 13.32
CA ASN A 177 -0.28 -2.45 13.51
C ASN A 177 -0.96 -2.59 14.90
N GLN A 178 -0.24 -2.97 15.96
CA GLN A 178 -0.85 -3.20 17.28
C GLN A 178 -0.93 -1.96 18.16
N ILE A 179 -0.99 -0.80 17.52
CA ILE A 179 -1.27 0.46 18.18
C ILE A 179 -2.80 0.57 18.34
N SER A 180 -3.35 -0.23 19.25
CA SER A 180 -4.59 0.18 19.93
C SER A 180 -4.25 1.34 20.86
N SER A 181 -5.14 2.33 20.96
CA SER A 181 -4.95 3.56 21.75
C SER A 181 -4.52 3.34 23.21
N SER A 182 -4.69 2.12 23.73
CA SER A 182 -4.33 1.71 25.10
C SER A 182 -2.90 1.17 25.27
N ARG A 183 -2.17 0.80 24.21
CA ARG A 183 -0.81 0.22 24.30
C ARG A 183 0.34 1.21 24.05
N ILE A 184 0.03 2.44 23.68
CA ILE A 184 0.98 3.46 23.16
C ILE A 184 1.79 4.16 24.28
N LEU A 185 1.42 3.99 25.54
CA LEU A 185 1.99 4.79 26.65
C LEU A 185 3.25 4.20 27.31
N THR A 186 3.85 3.12 26.78
CA THR A 186 5.06 2.53 27.37
C THR A 186 6.32 2.78 26.55
N CYS A 187 7.45 3.04 27.24
CA CYS A 187 8.76 3.30 26.64
C CYS A 187 9.25 2.20 25.67
N GLU A 188 8.70 0.99 25.77
CA GLU A 188 8.99 -0.12 24.86
C GLU A 188 8.59 0.21 23.42
N SER A 189 7.42 0.79 23.18
CA SER A 189 6.93 1.14 21.84
C SER A 189 7.84 2.14 21.12
N CYS A 190 8.46 3.07 21.85
CA CYS A 190 9.40 4.04 21.31
C CYS A 190 10.74 3.39 20.92
N ILE A 191 11.23 2.43 21.71
CA ILE A 191 12.45 1.66 21.40
C ILE A 191 12.23 0.81 20.14
N TYR A 192 11.07 0.15 20.03
CA TYR A 192 10.71 -0.63 18.84
C TYR A 192 10.62 0.27 17.60
N ALA A 193 9.91 1.40 17.67
CA ALA A 193 9.80 2.33 16.55
C ALA A 193 11.17 2.82 16.06
N GLN A 194 12.11 3.06 16.98
CA GLN A 194 13.46 3.49 16.65
C GLN A 194 14.30 2.38 16.00
N ILE A 195 14.26 1.15 16.55
CA ILE A 195 14.96 0.00 15.97
C ILE A 195 14.48 -0.22 14.53
N GLU A 196 13.16 -0.13 14.30
CA GLU A 196 12.58 -0.33 12.98
C GLU A 196 12.84 0.82 12.01
N LEU A 197 12.88 2.07 12.49
CA LEU A 197 13.33 3.21 11.69
C LEU A 197 14.76 3.01 11.22
N GLN A 198 15.65 2.60 12.12
CA GLN A 198 17.04 2.29 11.78
C GLN A 198 17.13 1.12 10.81
N ARG A 199 16.29 0.08 10.97
CA ARG A 199 16.23 -1.07 10.06
C ARG A 199 15.77 -0.66 8.66
N CYS A 200 14.74 0.18 8.55
CA CYS A 200 14.27 0.71 7.27
C CYS A 200 15.38 1.51 6.56
N ILE A 201 16.04 2.43 7.27
CA ILE A 201 17.14 3.24 6.72
C ILE A 201 18.29 2.36 6.22
N LYS A 202 18.72 1.38 7.03
CA LYS A 202 19.80 0.45 6.66
C LYS A 202 19.48 -0.39 5.42
N ARG A 203 18.21 -0.72 5.21
CA ARG A 203 17.73 -1.51 4.07
C ARG A 203 17.31 -0.64 2.88
N CYS A 204 17.55 0.67 2.93
CA CYS A 204 17.12 1.64 1.92
C CYS A 204 15.60 1.59 1.65
N LEU A 205 14.81 1.26 2.68
CA LEU A 205 13.35 1.28 2.61
C LEU A 205 12.83 2.69 2.88
N SER A 206 11.72 3.04 2.25
CA SER A 206 11.00 4.26 2.55
C SER A 206 10.61 4.30 4.02
N ILE A 207 10.77 5.46 4.65
CA ILE A 207 10.30 5.75 6.02
C ILE A 207 9.10 6.70 6.02
N LYS A 208 8.55 6.97 4.82
CA LYS A 208 7.34 7.77 4.66
C LYS A 208 6.16 7.08 5.34
N TYR A 209 5.33 7.89 6.00
CA TYR A 209 4.20 7.45 6.82
C TYR A 209 4.57 6.52 8.01
N LEU A 210 5.86 6.43 8.38
CA LEU A 210 6.29 5.94 9.71
C LEU A 210 6.57 7.09 10.67
N ILE A 211 7.04 8.22 10.14
CA ILE A 211 7.34 9.44 10.87
C ILE A 211 6.90 10.65 10.03
N CYS A 212 6.86 11.84 10.62
CA CYS A 212 6.49 13.07 9.92
C CYS A 212 7.56 13.49 8.90
N ASP A 213 7.16 14.13 7.81
CA ASP A 213 8.06 14.49 6.70
C ASP A 213 9.19 15.44 7.16
N GLU A 214 8.92 16.32 8.13
CA GLU A 214 9.91 17.22 8.73
C GLU A 214 11.02 16.44 9.45
N VAL A 215 10.66 15.32 10.09
CA VAL A 215 11.63 14.45 10.77
C VAL A 215 12.43 13.64 9.74
N ILE A 216 11.80 13.19 8.65
CA ILE A 216 12.49 12.54 7.52
C ILE A 216 13.54 13.49 6.95
N GLN A 217 13.17 14.75 6.72
CA GLN A 217 14.07 15.78 6.24
C GLN A 217 15.23 15.99 7.23
N TYR A 218 14.93 16.15 8.52
CA TYR A 218 15.95 16.31 9.56
C TYR A 218 16.94 15.13 9.61
N ILE A 219 16.46 13.89 9.53
CA ILE A 219 17.29 12.67 9.45
C ILE A 219 18.19 12.70 8.22
N GLY A 220 17.64 13.10 7.06
CA GLY A 220 18.38 13.21 5.81
C GLY A 220 19.49 14.25 5.88
N GLU A 221 19.17 15.46 6.33
CA GLU A 221 20.09 16.59 6.48
C GLU A 221 21.24 16.28 7.45
N HIS A 222 20.91 15.66 8.58
CA HIS A 222 21.88 15.37 9.65
C HIS A 222 22.51 13.97 9.50
N LYS A 223 22.19 13.24 8.42
CA LYS A 223 22.71 11.89 8.13
C LYS A 223 22.55 10.92 9.32
N LEU A 224 21.47 11.07 10.09
CA LEU A 224 21.23 10.26 11.29
C LEU A 224 21.06 8.79 10.89
N TYR A 225 21.41 7.89 11.81
CA TYR A 225 21.32 6.43 11.63
C TYR A 225 22.27 5.79 10.60
N LYS A 226 23.17 6.58 9.97
CA LYS A 226 24.23 6.05 9.08
C LYS A 226 25.44 5.48 9.83
N GLU A 227 25.64 5.82 11.10
CA GLU A 227 26.73 5.31 11.96
C GLU A 227 26.20 4.71 13.26
N ALA A 228 26.89 3.69 13.78
CA ALA A 228 26.41 2.79 14.83
C ALA A 228 26.42 3.34 16.29
N GLY A 229 26.56 4.65 16.52
CA GLY A 229 27.06 5.15 17.82
C GLY A 229 26.24 6.19 18.61
N GLY A 230 25.17 6.79 18.10
CA GLY A 230 24.59 7.99 18.74
C GLY A 230 23.36 7.74 19.62
N ARG A 231 23.50 7.34 20.89
CA ARG A 231 22.37 7.04 21.82
C ARG A 231 21.58 8.27 22.33
N THR A 232 22.07 9.50 22.15
CA THR A 232 21.55 10.67 22.91
C THR A 232 20.58 11.58 22.14
N GLY A 233 20.60 11.59 20.79
CA GLY A 233 19.66 12.37 19.97
C GLY A 233 18.27 11.72 19.79
N ILE A 234 18.08 10.55 20.39
CA ILE A 234 17.04 9.57 20.08
C ILE A 234 15.72 9.81 20.83
N LEU A 235 15.79 10.31 22.07
CA LEU A 235 14.61 10.41 22.94
C LEU A 235 13.74 11.63 22.59
N LEU A 236 14.36 12.74 22.17
CA LEU A 236 13.65 13.99 21.84
C LEU A 236 12.86 13.87 20.52
N ALA A 237 13.47 13.25 19.51
CA ALA A 237 12.79 12.97 18.24
C ALA A 237 11.59 12.03 18.49
N ALA A 238 11.78 10.93 19.23
CA ALA A 238 10.71 9.97 19.53
C ALA A 238 9.50 10.59 20.26
N THR A 239 9.73 11.56 21.15
CA THR A 239 8.66 12.23 21.90
C THR A 239 7.85 13.19 21.02
N ILE A 240 8.53 13.95 20.13
CA ILE A 240 7.88 14.84 19.16
C ILE A 240 7.15 14.04 18.05
N ILE A 241 7.72 12.91 17.63
CA ILE A 241 7.21 12.01 16.59
C ILE A 241 5.82 11.44 16.96
N TYR A 242 5.60 11.04 18.21
CA TYR A 242 4.34 10.40 18.61
C TYR A 242 3.21 11.39 18.93
N GLN A 243 3.55 12.58 19.43
CA GLN A 243 2.56 13.60 19.80
C GLN A 243 1.88 14.24 18.58
N LEU A 244 2.56 14.27 17.43
CA LEU A 244 2.01 14.73 16.14
C LEU A 244 1.30 13.63 15.34
N TYR A 245 1.55 12.35 15.66
CA TYR A 245 1.03 11.20 14.89
C TYR A 245 -0.47 10.93 15.09
N PHE A 246 -1.04 11.38 16.21
CA PHE A 246 -2.43 11.10 16.57
C PHE A 246 -3.41 12.24 16.26
N GLU A 247 -2.91 13.42 15.91
CA GLU A 247 -3.77 14.54 15.56
C GLU A 247 -3.93 14.65 14.03
N THR A 248 -5.06 14.11 13.58
CA THR A 248 -5.75 14.43 12.32
C THR A 248 -5.04 14.05 11.01
N PHE A 249 -5.43 12.90 10.45
CA PHE A 249 -5.42 12.75 8.99
C PHE A 249 -6.50 13.67 8.40
N ASP A 250 -6.09 14.85 7.96
CA ASP A 250 -7.00 15.84 7.37
C ASP A 250 -7.44 15.44 5.94
N LYS A 251 -8.72 15.70 5.63
CA LYS A 251 -9.36 15.40 4.33
C LYS A 251 -8.67 16.07 3.15
N GLU A 252 -7.99 17.20 3.39
CA GLU A 252 -7.26 17.94 2.36
C GLU A 252 -5.96 17.22 1.94
N ARG A 253 -5.26 16.60 2.89
CA ARG A 253 -4.08 15.75 2.63
C ARG A 253 -4.43 14.49 1.83
N ALA A 254 -5.59 13.87 2.10
CA ALA A 254 -6.07 12.71 1.33
C ALA A 254 -6.21 13.03 -0.17
N THR A 255 -6.72 14.20 -0.51
CA THR A 255 -6.91 14.58 -1.92
C THR A 255 -5.58 14.87 -2.62
N LYS A 256 -4.61 15.48 -1.90
CA LYS A 256 -3.23 15.72 -2.40
C LYS A 256 -2.44 14.42 -2.59
N LEU A 257 -2.68 13.41 -1.75
CA LEU A 257 -2.01 12.11 -1.80
C LEU A 257 -2.62 11.10 -2.78
N GLY A 258 -3.63 11.49 -3.57
CA GLY A 258 -4.20 10.62 -4.60
C GLY A 258 -5.20 9.58 -4.07
N PHE A 259 -5.92 9.88 -2.99
CA PHE A 259 -7.06 9.07 -2.56
C PHE A 259 -8.27 9.36 -3.46
N PHE A 260 -8.75 8.35 -4.17
CA PHE A 260 -9.90 8.47 -5.06
C PHE A 260 -11.00 7.54 -4.59
N GLY A 261 -12.21 8.07 -4.43
CA GLY A 261 -13.37 7.21 -4.29
C GLY A 261 -13.56 6.48 -5.61
N PHE A 262 -13.36 5.16 -5.62
CA PHE A 262 -14.03 4.30 -6.56
C PHE A 262 -15.22 3.73 -5.79
#